data_AF-A0A7C4YYN0-F1
#
_entry.id   AF-A0A7C4YYN0-F1
#
_cell.length_a   1.000
_cell.length_b   1.000
_cell.length_c   1.000
_cell.angle_alpha   90.00
_cell.angle_beta   90.00
_cell.angle_gamma   90.00
#
_symmetry.space_group_name_H-M   'P 1'
#
loop_
_entity.id
_entity.type
_entity.pdbx_description
1 polymer ?
#
loop_
_entity_poly.entity_id
_entity_poly.type
_entity_poly.pdbx_seq_one_letter_code
_entity_poly.pdbx_strand_id
1 'polypeptide(L)'
;MAIDVTPEQKEIGKANFHRVVGQRYELNRRDFMKGVLAAGAVLPVSAALYYGYTKLDGSPVKAGLIGAGDEGGVLVGEHNPAYMEFVAYSDVRPTNQRRIFEGEPTGPRKGFNRIYGNDARKRIKLYENYKDLLADKDIQAVVIALPLHLHAPVAIEAMRAGKHVLCEKLMAWNIEQCKEMIKVAEETDRILSIGHQRHYSLLYAHTVELIKSGELGDIKHIRALWHRNNTTPWTPAAAKGPLAEGVLQPKYRESWFPPIYAEDYQALNGRAKELGYKSIDELIRWRLFLRTGGGLMAELGSHQLDACSIFLGKVHPLAVSGVGGKYFYRDYREVEDHVFCTFEFPGKNYWADPARTQVGDKDDIVVVTYSSISTNGFEPYGECVMGTNGSMVVASEQEVMLWPERGGASRSTSVSVTDAKKPATVVDASATTGPAERKAVETGERAVGAPISRGYREEMEDFAYCIKMWEQNAVEEKDRPRDGKGRPIPRCHGAVAMADAIIALTANLAMRGTPETGGKPQRIEFKREWFDPKSDAVPDRHMKAESV
;
A
#
# COMPACT_ATOMS: atom_id res chain seq x y z
N MET A 1 -17.02 1.08 -18.42
CA MET A 1 -18.03 1.24 -17.35
C MET A 1 -17.45 2.18 -16.33
N ALA A 2 -17.86 3.44 -16.37
CA ALA A 2 -17.62 4.34 -15.26
C ALA A 2 -18.71 4.02 -14.21
N ILE A 3 -18.35 3.86 -12.94
CA ILE A 3 -19.32 3.54 -11.87
C ILE A 3 -20.04 4.84 -11.49
N ASP A 4 -20.92 5.33 -12.38
CA ASP A 4 -21.81 6.47 -12.11
C ASP A 4 -22.98 5.99 -11.24
N VAL A 5 -22.65 5.72 -9.99
CA VAL A 5 -23.61 5.24 -8.99
C VAL A 5 -24.19 6.46 -8.28
N THR A 6 -25.49 6.66 -8.44
CA THR A 6 -26.21 7.74 -7.78
C THR A 6 -26.10 7.61 -6.26
N PRO A 7 -26.25 8.70 -5.49
CA PRO A 7 -26.25 8.62 -4.03
C PRO A 7 -27.22 7.55 -3.49
N GLU A 8 -28.40 7.41 -4.09
CA GLU A 8 -29.37 6.38 -3.75
C GLU A 8 -28.83 4.97 -4.01
N GLN A 9 -28.22 4.73 -5.17
CA GLN A 9 -27.62 3.44 -5.48
C GLN A 9 -26.43 3.11 -4.57
N LYS A 10 -25.65 4.11 -4.12
CA LYS A 10 -24.58 3.93 -3.14
C LYS A 10 -25.14 3.45 -1.81
N GLU A 11 -26.19 4.11 -1.31
CA GLU A 11 -26.85 3.71 -0.07
C GLU A 11 -27.46 2.31 -0.15
N ILE A 12 -28.09 1.96 -1.27
CA ILE A 12 -28.57 0.59 -1.52
C ILE A 12 -27.40 -0.42 -1.48
N GLY A 13 -26.29 -0.11 -2.16
CA GLY A 13 -25.10 -0.96 -2.20
C GLY A 13 -24.49 -1.18 -0.81
N LYS A 14 -24.37 -0.11 -0.01
CA LYS A 14 -23.88 -0.17 1.39
C LYS A 14 -24.83 -0.99 2.27
N ALA A 15 -26.14 -0.76 2.16
CA ALA A 15 -27.15 -1.49 2.92
C ALA A 15 -27.12 -2.99 2.60
N ASN A 16 -26.97 -3.37 1.33
CA ASN A 16 -26.81 -4.76 0.93
C ASN A 16 -25.58 -5.40 1.55
N PHE A 17 -24.43 -4.72 1.48
CA PHE A 17 -23.18 -5.19 2.09
C PHE A 17 -23.34 -5.40 3.60
N HIS A 18 -23.84 -4.39 4.32
CA HIS A 18 -24.05 -4.48 5.77
C HIS A 18 -25.06 -5.56 6.16
N ARG A 19 -26.11 -5.78 5.37
CA ARG A 19 -27.06 -6.88 5.61
C ARG A 19 -26.37 -8.23 5.54
N VAL A 20 -25.63 -8.50 4.47
CA VAL A 20 -24.94 -9.79 4.27
C VAL A 20 -23.87 -10.02 5.33
N VAL A 21 -23.02 -9.02 5.57
CA VAL A 21 -21.96 -9.09 6.57
C VAL A 21 -22.54 -9.18 7.98
N GLY A 22 -23.56 -8.38 8.31
CA GLY A 22 -24.25 -8.37 9.60
C GLY A 22 -24.95 -9.69 9.93
N GLN A 23 -25.69 -10.28 8.98
CA GLN A 23 -26.30 -11.60 9.12
C GLN A 23 -25.24 -12.68 9.41
N ARG A 24 -24.09 -12.59 8.76
CA ARG A 24 -22.99 -13.53 8.98
C ARG A 24 -22.30 -13.32 10.32
N TYR A 25 -22.14 -12.08 10.77
CA TYR A 25 -21.64 -11.79 12.13
C TYR A 25 -22.59 -12.34 13.20
N GLU A 26 -23.91 -12.30 13.00
CA GLU A 26 -24.86 -12.95 13.90
C GLU A 26 -24.77 -14.49 13.89
N LEU A 27 -24.46 -15.10 12.74
CA LEU A 27 -24.24 -16.55 12.62
C LEU A 27 -22.89 -16.98 13.24
N ASN A 28 -21.79 -16.31 12.90
CA ASN A 28 -20.47 -16.53 13.51
C ASN A 28 -20.49 -16.23 15.01
N ARG A 29 -21.31 -15.29 15.49
CA ARG A 29 -21.57 -15.09 16.93
C ARG A 29 -22.14 -16.33 17.59
N ARG A 30 -23.07 -17.05 16.97
CA ARG A 30 -23.67 -18.26 17.56
C ARG A 30 -22.66 -19.40 17.67
N ASP A 31 -21.75 -19.52 16.71
CA ASP A 31 -20.70 -20.54 16.73
C ASP A 31 -19.50 -20.12 17.61
N PHE A 32 -19.16 -18.83 17.68
CA PHE A 32 -18.19 -18.28 18.62
C PHE A 32 -18.70 -18.34 20.08
N MET A 33 -19.98 -18.07 20.33
CA MET A 33 -20.60 -18.22 21.65
C MET A 33 -20.65 -19.68 22.12
N LYS A 34 -20.67 -20.66 21.20
CA LYS A 34 -20.49 -22.08 21.58
C LYS A 34 -19.06 -22.37 22.06
N GLY A 35 -18.07 -21.59 21.64
CA GLY A 35 -16.67 -21.68 22.08
C GLY A 35 -16.31 -20.82 23.29
N VAL A 36 -17.09 -19.78 23.61
CA VAL A 36 -16.76 -18.78 24.66
C VAL A 36 -17.92 -18.60 25.64
N LEU A 37 -18.35 -19.69 26.29
CA LEU A 37 -19.42 -19.70 27.30
C LEU A 37 -19.07 -18.98 28.64
N ALA A 38 -18.23 -17.95 28.62
CA ALA A 38 -17.94 -17.13 29.80
C ALA A 38 -17.56 -15.69 29.44
N ALA A 39 -18.57 -14.81 29.37
CA ALA A 39 -18.57 -13.35 29.60
C ALA A 39 -19.41 -12.62 28.53
N GLY A 40 -20.67 -12.36 28.86
CA GLY A 40 -21.68 -11.74 28.00
C GLY A 40 -21.49 -10.23 27.77
N ALA A 41 -20.44 -9.84 27.05
CA ALA A 41 -20.32 -8.50 26.47
C ALA A 41 -20.03 -8.60 24.97
N VAL A 42 -20.96 -8.09 24.16
CA VAL A 42 -20.84 -8.01 22.71
C VAL A 42 -19.87 -6.86 22.38
N LEU A 43 -18.59 -7.17 22.18
CA LEU A 43 -17.61 -6.19 21.70
C LEU A 43 -17.46 -6.26 20.17
N PRO A 44 -17.34 -5.12 19.46
CA PRO A 44 -16.81 -5.12 18.10
C PRO A 44 -15.42 -5.76 18.13
N VAL A 45 -15.16 -6.74 17.26
CA VAL A 45 -13.87 -7.42 17.19
C VAL A 45 -12.82 -6.37 16.82
N SER A 46 -11.97 -5.99 17.78
CA SER A 46 -10.85 -5.09 17.51
C SER A 46 -9.93 -5.71 16.45
N ALA A 47 -9.24 -4.89 15.65
CA ALA A 47 -8.28 -5.40 14.67
C ALA A 47 -7.22 -6.31 15.30
N ALA A 48 -6.77 -5.99 16.53
CA ALA A 48 -5.91 -6.84 17.34
C ALA A 48 -6.50 -8.26 17.54
N LEU A 49 -7.77 -8.35 17.95
CA LEU A 49 -8.46 -9.63 18.11
C LEU A 49 -8.63 -10.38 16.77
N TYR A 50 -8.96 -9.67 15.69
CA TYR A 50 -9.13 -10.26 14.36
C TYR A 50 -7.80 -10.81 13.82
N TYR A 51 -6.73 -10.02 13.92
CA TYR A 51 -5.42 -10.39 13.37
C TYR A 51 -4.59 -11.24 14.33
N GLY A 52 -5.04 -11.40 15.57
CA GLY A 52 -4.49 -12.33 16.55
C GLY A 52 -3.33 -11.78 17.38
N TYR A 53 -3.02 -10.48 17.30
CA TYR A 53 -2.02 -9.82 18.13
C TYR A 53 -2.64 -9.24 19.40
N THR A 54 -1.85 -9.12 20.45
CA THR A 54 -2.29 -8.59 21.75
C THR A 54 -1.44 -7.40 22.14
N LYS A 55 -1.88 -6.68 23.18
CA LYS A 55 -1.06 -5.66 23.82
C LYS A 55 0.31 -6.24 24.17
N LEU A 56 1.37 -5.47 23.95
CA LEU A 56 2.71 -5.89 24.33
C LEU A 56 2.85 -5.92 25.85
N ASP A 57 3.51 -6.97 26.34
CA ASP A 57 4.04 -7.01 27.69
C ASP A 57 5.40 -6.29 27.72
N GLY A 58 5.56 -5.33 28.63
CA GLY A 58 6.80 -4.55 28.79
C GLY A 58 6.87 -3.29 27.92
N SER A 59 8.10 -2.86 27.60
CA SER A 59 8.34 -1.61 26.87
C SER A 59 8.09 -1.75 25.36
N PRO A 60 7.61 -0.68 24.69
CA PRO A 60 7.48 -0.62 23.23
C PRO A 60 8.78 -0.99 22.51
N VAL A 61 8.67 -1.44 21.26
CA VAL A 61 9.83 -1.65 20.38
C VAL A 61 10.42 -0.28 20.02
N LYS A 62 11.70 -0.06 20.34
CA LYS A 62 12.41 1.17 19.96
C LYS A 62 12.79 1.12 18.48
N ALA A 63 12.28 2.07 17.71
CA ALA A 63 12.46 2.13 16.27
C ALA A 63 13.17 3.41 15.81
N GLY A 64 13.92 3.31 14.72
CA GLY A 64 14.43 4.44 13.96
C GLY A 64 13.66 4.63 12.65
N LEU A 65 13.31 5.87 12.30
CA LEU A 65 12.73 6.21 11.00
C LEU A 65 13.82 6.59 9.99
N ILE A 66 13.90 5.92 8.84
CA ILE A 66 14.82 6.29 7.76
C ILE A 66 13.99 6.77 6.56
N GLY A 67 14.01 8.08 6.29
CA GLY A 67 13.13 8.76 5.34
C GLY A 67 11.97 9.46 6.03
N ALA A 68 12.09 10.78 6.20
CA ALA A 68 11.13 11.64 6.90
C ALA A 68 10.26 12.45 5.91
N GLY A 69 9.99 11.87 4.74
CA GLY A 69 9.14 12.45 3.70
C GLY A 69 7.64 12.32 3.99
N ASP A 70 6.82 12.38 2.95
CA ASP A 70 5.36 12.36 3.11
C ASP A 70 4.85 11.03 3.71
N GLU A 71 5.42 9.89 3.29
CA GLU A 71 5.04 8.57 3.82
C GLU A 71 5.59 8.36 5.23
N GLY A 72 6.85 8.69 5.49
CA GLY A 72 7.42 8.66 6.84
C GLY A 72 6.60 9.50 7.83
N GLY A 73 6.05 10.63 7.40
CA GLY A 73 5.11 11.40 8.20
C GLY A 73 3.79 10.69 8.49
N VAL A 74 3.24 9.91 7.55
CA VAL A 74 2.03 9.10 7.74
C VAL A 74 2.30 8.00 8.76
N LEU A 75 3.43 7.29 8.62
CA LEU A 75 3.86 6.26 9.56
C LEU A 75 4.04 6.83 10.97
N VAL A 76 4.66 8.01 11.10
CA VAL A 76 4.73 8.74 12.38
C VAL A 76 3.36 9.15 12.90
N GLY A 77 2.38 9.45 12.05
CA GLY A 77 1.04 9.79 12.53
C GLY A 77 0.19 8.59 12.93
N GLU A 78 0.38 7.44 12.29
CA GLU A 78 -0.47 6.27 12.49
C GLU A 78 0.09 5.25 13.48
N HIS A 79 1.41 5.26 13.75
CA HIS A 79 1.99 4.34 14.73
C HIS A 79 1.34 4.48 16.11
N ASN A 80 1.35 3.38 16.85
CA ASN A 80 0.92 3.33 18.24
C ASN A 80 2.15 3.33 19.17
N PRO A 81 2.40 4.41 19.93
CA PRO A 81 3.52 4.48 20.87
C PRO A 81 3.53 3.38 21.94
N ALA A 82 2.40 2.72 22.21
CA ALA A 82 2.36 1.58 23.12
C ALA A 82 2.97 0.30 22.54
N TYR A 83 3.12 0.21 21.22
CA TYR A 83 3.70 -0.93 20.53
C TYR A 83 5.10 -0.61 19.97
N MET A 84 5.23 0.56 19.36
CA MET A 84 6.47 1.02 18.73
C MET A 84 6.74 2.47 19.10
N GLU A 85 7.93 2.76 19.60
CA GLU A 85 8.38 4.11 19.94
C GLU A 85 9.48 4.54 18.98
N PHE A 86 9.28 5.65 18.26
CA PHE A 86 10.33 6.26 17.45
C PHE A 86 11.29 7.03 18.36
N VAL A 87 12.53 6.55 18.46
CA VAL A 87 13.60 7.16 19.29
C VAL A 87 14.67 7.86 18.45
N ALA A 88 14.66 7.64 17.14
CA ALA A 88 15.60 8.24 16.20
C ALA A 88 14.99 8.42 14.81
N TYR A 89 15.56 9.33 14.02
CA TYR A 89 15.24 9.46 12.61
C TYR A 89 16.44 9.93 11.78
N SER A 90 16.41 9.67 10.47
CA SER A 90 17.39 10.14 9.49
C SER A 90 16.69 10.58 8.20
N ASP A 91 17.04 11.77 7.70
CA ASP A 91 16.62 12.28 6.39
C ASP A 91 17.63 13.34 5.95
N VAL A 92 17.97 13.38 4.66
CA VAL A 92 18.96 14.32 4.11
C VAL A 92 18.39 15.72 3.88
N ARG A 93 17.07 15.88 3.78
CA ARG A 93 16.41 17.15 3.43
C ARG A 93 16.05 17.96 4.68
N PRO A 94 16.59 19.17 4.84
CA PRO A 94 16.22 20.05 5.95
C PRO A 94 14.70 20.28 6.07
N THR A 95 14.01 20.42 4.95
CA THR A 95 12.55 20.61 4.96
C THR A 95 11.81 19.40 5.53
N ASN A 96 12.25 18.17 5.25
CA ASN A 96 11.68 16.95 5.83
C ASN A 96 12.00 16.84 7.32
N GLN A 97 13.25 17.10 7.71
CA GLN A 97 13.68 17.09 9.12
C GLN A 97 12.87 18.08 9.99
N ARG A 98 12.43 19.21 9.42
CA ARG A 98 11.52 20.12 10.10
C ARG A 98 10.09 19.58 10.14
N ARG A 99 9.54 19.23 8.96
CA ARG A 99 8.13 18.83 8.79
C ARG A 99 7.75 17.58 9.56
N ILE A 100 8.67 16.66 9.80
CA ILE A 100 8.40 15.42 10.54
C ILE A 100 8.03 15.69 12.01
N PHE A 101 8.44 16.83 12.58
CA PHE A 101 8.02 17.25 13.92
C PHE A 101 6.72 18.03 13.91
N GLU A 102 6.56 18.95 12.96
CA GLU A 102 5.41 19.84 12.86
C GLU A 102 4.14 19.10 12.42
N GLY A 103 4.30 18.17 11.48
CA GLY A 103 3.18 17.48 10.85
C GLY A 103 2.26 18.43 10.06
N GLU A 104 1.03 17.97 9.87
CA GLU A 104 -0.06 18.69 9.25
C GLU A 104 -1.16 18.96 10.27
N PRO A 105 -1.81 20.13 10.23
CA PRO A 105 -2.85 20.47 11.19
C PRO A 105 -4.00 19.44 11.23
N THR A 106 -4.47 19.06 10.05
CA THR A 106 -5.66 18.22 9.87
C THR A 106 -5.33 17.00 9.03
N GLY A 107 -4.23 16.27 9.25
CA GLY A 107 -3.80 15.20 8.34
C GLY A 107 -3.34 13.91 8.99
N PRO A 108 -3.12 12.87 8.18
CA PRO A 108 -2.51 11.63 8.66
C PRO A 108 -1.06 11.87 9.10
N ARG A 109 -0.37 12.88 8.55
CA ARG A 109 0.96 13.29 8.98
C ARG A 109 0.91 14.09 10.28
N LYS A 110 0.68 13.45 11.43
CA LYS A 110 0.45 14.15 12.71
C LYS A 110 1.70 14.85 13.27
N GLY A 111 2.89 14.35 12.92
CA GLY A 111 4.17 14.88 13.36
C GLY A 111 4.54 14.50 14.80
N PHE A 112 5.84 14.43 15.08
CA PHE A 112 6.33 13.99 16.39
C PHE A 112 5.87 14.87 17.56
N ASN A 113 5.70 16.19 17.35
CA ASN A 113 5.26 17.08 18.44
C ASN A 113 3.85 16.73 18.93
N ARG A 114 2.96 16.31 18.02
CA ARG A 114 1.59 15.93 18.37
C ARG A 114 1.53 14.58 19.08
N ILE A 115 2.43 13.66 18.75
CA ILE A 115 2.44 12.32 19.33
C ILE A 115 3.19 12.28 20.66
N TYR A 116 4.38 12.88 20.74
CA TYR A 116 5.29 12.78 21.88
C TYR A 116 5.35 14.05 22.76
N GLY A 117 4.64 15.11 22.35
CA GLY A 117 4.64 16.43 22.98
C GLY A 117 5.74 17.35 22.44
N ASN A 118 5.70 18.63 22.83
CA ASN A 118 6.58 19.68 22.28
C ASN A 118 8.09 19.45 22.56
N ASP A 119 8.43 18.64 23.55
CA ASP A 119 9.82 18.24 23.86
C ASP A 119 10.30 17.04 23.03
N ALA A 120 9.54 16.57 22.03
CA ALA A 120 9.91 15.44 21.19
C ALA A 120 11.32 15.56 20.60
N ARG A 121 11.73 16.76 20.18
CA ARG A 121 13.08 17.04 19.65
C ARG A 121 14.23 16.71 20.61
N LYS A 122 13.97 16.67 21.92
CA LYS A 122 14.98 16.30 22.94
C LYS A 122 15.09 14.78 23.11
N ARG A 123 14.06 14.03 22.71
CA ARG A 123 13.96 12.57 22.90
C ARG A 123 14.23 11.78 21.62
N ILE A 124 13.90 12.35 20.47
CA ILE A 124 14.06 11.71 19.16
C ILE A 124 15.32 12.24 18.50
N LYS A 125 16.35 11.40 18.41
CA LYS A 125 17.68 11.79 17.91
C LYS A 125 17.70 11.86 16.38
N LEU A 126 18.18 12.98 15.83
CA LEU A 126 18.52 13.10 14.41
C LEU A 126 19.88 12.44 14.15
N TYR A 127 19.95 11.61 13.11
CA TYR A 127 21.18 11.13 12.51
C TYR A 127 21.31 11.64 11.08
N GLU A 128 22.39 12.38 10.78
CA GLU A 128 22.63 12.89 9.42
C GLU A 128 22.91 11.76 8.42
N ASN A 129 23.61 10.73 8.88
CA ASN A 129 23.85 9.49 8.15
C ASN A 129 23.07 8.35 8.79
N TYR A 130 22.22 7.67 8.03
CA TYR A 130 21.43 6.55 8.54
C TYR A 130 22.31 5.40 9.03
N LYS A 131 23.56 5.26 8.55
CA LYS A 131 24.49 4.22 9.02
C LYS A 131 24.84 4.38 10.50
N ASP A 132 24.91 5.62 11.00
CA ASP A 132 25.13 5.89 12.42
C ASP A 132 23.89 5.52 13.25
N LEU A 133 22.68 5.70 12.69
CA LEU A 133 21.45 5.20 13.28
C LEU A 133 21.45 3.67 13.36
N LEU A 134 21.90 2.98 12.30
CA LEU A 134 22.01 1.52 12.30
C LEU A 134 23.03 1.01 13.34
N ALA A 135 24.09 1.78 13.63
CA ALA A 135 25.09 1.44 14.64
C ALA A 135 24.59 1.61 16.10
N ASP A 136 23.49 2.33 16.32
CA ASP A 136 22.93 2.59 17.65
C ASP A 136 22.33 1.31 18.24
N LYS A 137 22.87 0.83 19.36
CA LYS A 137 22.45 -0.40 20.02
C LYS A 137 21.09 -0.30 20.71
N ASP A 138 20.61 0.92 21.00
CA ASP A 138 19.31 1.13 21.64
C ASP A 138 18.14 1.00 20.66
N ILE A 139 18.42 0.96 19.36
CA ILE A 139 17.43 0.80 18.30
C ILE A 139 17.27 -0.69 17.97
N GLN A 140 16.05 -1.22 18.10
CA GLN A 140 15.72 -2.63 17.83
C GLN A 140 15.25 -2.85 16.39
N ALA A 141 14.53 -1.87 15.83
CA ALA A 141 13.95 -1.96 14.49
C ALA A 141 14.12 -0.66 13.70
N VAL A 142 14.01 -0.74 12.38
CA VAL A 142 13.91 0.43 11.51
C VAL A 142 12.66 0.39 10.65
N VAL A 143 12.10 1.57 10.43
CA VAL A 143 11.03 1.81 9.48
C VAL A 143 11.62 2.60 8.31
N ILE A 144 11.61 2.02 7.12
CA ILE A 144 12.26 2.58 5.92
C ILE A 144 11.17 3.15 4.99
N ALA A 145 11.19 4.46 4.78
CA ALA A 145 10.29 5.20 3.90
C ALA A 145 11.09 6.05 2.90
N LEU A 146 11.98 5.37 2.17
CA LEU A 146 12.91 5.95 1.22
C LEU A 146 12.38 5.89 -0.23
N PRO A 147 13.08 6.50 -1.20
CA PRO A 147 12.88 6.18 -2.61
C PRO A 147 13.08 4.69 -2.93
N LEU A 148 12.31 4.16 -3.88
CA LEU A 148 12.25 2.71 -4.19
C LEU A 148 13.63 2.05 -4.38
N HIS A 149 14.53 2.68 -5.13
CA HIS A 149 15.88 2.15 -5.39
C HIS A 149 16.75 1.97 -4.13
N LEU A 150 16.40 2.63 -3.02
CA LEU A 150 17.12 2.52 -1.74
C LEU A 150 16.51 1.50 -0.79
N HIS A 151 15.33 0.95 -1.07
CA HIS A 151 14.64 0.01 -0.17
C HIS A 151 15.52 -1.20 0.15
N ALA A 152 15.93 -1.94 -0.88
CA ALA A 152 16.75 -3.15 -0.71
C ALA A 152 18.13 -2.89 -0.08
N PRO A 153 18.97 -1.97 -0.60
CA PRO A 153 20.30 -1.78 -0.01
C PRO A 153 20.23 -1.36 1.46
N VAL A 154 19.33 -0.43 1.82
CA VAL A 154 19.21 0.04 3.21
C VAL A 154 18.59 -1.02 4.12
N ALA A 155 17.60 -1.78 3.65
CA ALA A 155 17.02 -2.90 4.42
C ALA A 155 18.05 -4.01 4.69
N ILE A 156 18.85 -4.37 3.69
CA ILE A 156 19.93 -5.35 3.83
C ILE A 156 20.98 -4.87 4.83
N GLU A 157 21.43 -3.61 4.72
CA GLU A 157 22.37 -3.02 5.68
C GLU A 157 21.79 -3.02 7.11
N ALA A 158 20.51 -2.68 7.28
CA ALA A 158 19.84 -2.66 8.56
C ALA A 158 19.74 -4.06 9.21
N MET A 159 19.35 -5.08 8.44
CA MET A 159 19.31 -6.46 8.94
C MET A 159 20.69 -6.98 9.30
N ARG A 160 21.72 -6.66 8.51
CA ARG A 160 23.12 -7.00 8.82
C ARG A 160 23.65 -6.24 10.05
N ALA A 161 23.14 -5.04 10.33
CA ALA A 161 23.37 -4.33 11.58
C ALA A 161 22.53 -4.88 12.76
N GLY A 162 21.78 -5.96 12.55
CA GLY A 162 21.01 -6.65 13.56
C GLY A 162 19.65 -6.02 13.86
N LYS A 163 19.12 -5.16 12.99
CA LYS A 163 17.80 -4.52 13.15
C LYS A 163 16.69 -5.34 12.48
N HIS A 164 15.51 -5.36 13.10
CA HIS A 164 14.29 -5.77 12.39
C HIS A 164 13.86 -4.68 11.41
N VAL A 165 13.26 -5.04 10.28
CA VAL A 165 12.94 -4.09 9.21
C VAL A 165 11.46 -4.11 8.85
N LEU A 166 10.83 -2.94 8.90
CA LEU A 166 9.60 -2.62 8.17
C LEU A 166 9.97 -1.65 7.04
N CYS A 167 9.84 -2.08 5.79
CA CYS A 167 10.17 -1.25 4.62
C CYS A 167 8.91 -0.93 3.82
N GLU A 168 8.74 0.32 3.43
CA GLU A 168 7.64 0.72 2.54
C GLU A 168 7.62 -0.07 1.23
N LYS A 169 6.44 -0.13 0.61
CA LYS A 169 6.27 -0.74 -0.70
C LYS A 169 6.72 0.23 -1.82
N LEU A 170 7.07 -0.26 -3.00
CA LEU A 170 7.26 -1.66 -3.39
C LEU A 170 8.51 -2.25 -2.71
N MET A 171 8.54 -3.56 -2.49
CA MET A 171 9.61 -4.23 -1.72
C MET A 171 11.03 -3.84 -2.18
N ALA A 172 11.28 -3.87 -3.49
CA ALA A 172 12.55 -3.47 -4.09
C ALA A 172 12.36 -3.00 -5.54
N TRP A 173 13.44 -2.47 -6.13
CA TRP A 173 13.42 -1.94 -7.49
C TRP A 173 13.45 -3.03 -8.58
N ASN A 174 14.01 -4.21 -8.28
CA ASN A 174 13.97 -5.39 -9.13
C ASN A 174 13.75 -6.68 -8.31
N ILE A 175 13.43 -7.79 -8.98
CA ILE A 175 13.07 -9.05 -8.29
C ILE A 175 14.29 -9.74 -7.66
N GLU A 176 15.47 -9.57 -8.23
CA GLU A 176 16.72 -10.07 -7.63
C GLU A 176 16.96 -9.47 -6.24
N GLN A 177 16.74 -8.16 -6.10
CA GLN A 177 16.83 -7.48 -4.81
C GLN A 177 15.76 -7.95 -3.81
N CYS A 178 14.53 -8.23 -4.25
CA CYS A 178 13.51 -8.82 -3.37
C CYS A 178 13.99 -10.15 -2.78
N LYS A 179 14.57 -11.02 -3.63
CA LYS A 179 15.10 -12.33 -3.21
C LYS A 179 16.28 -12.18 -2.25
N GLU A 180 17.19 -11.26 -2.53
CA GLU A 180 18.32 -10.98 -1.64
C GLU A 180 17.86 -10.45 -0.28
N MET A 181 16.84 -9.57 -0.22
CA MET A 181 16.27 -9.12 1.05
C MET A 181 15.71 -10.30 1.88
N ILE A 182 14.98 -11.23 1.25
CA ILE A 182 14.44 -12.42 1.93
C ILE A 182 15.59 -13.28 2.47
N LYS A 183 16.58 -13.55 1.62
CA LYS A 183 17.75 -14.35 1.99
C LYS A 183 18.50 -13.74 3.17
N VAL A 184 18.77 -12.43 3.15
CA VAL A 184 19.47 -11.75 4.26
C VAL A 184 18.62 -11.76 5.54
N ALA A 185 17.30 -11.66 5.45
CA ALA A 185 16.42 -11.78 6.61
C ALA A 185 16.56 -13.16 7.29
N GLU A 186 16.62 -14.23 6.49
CA GLU A 186 16.86 -15.60 6.96
C GLU A 186 18.27 -15.76 7.55
N GLU A 187 19.32 -15.29 6.85
CA GLU A 187 20.72 -15.37 7.29
C GLU A 187 20.99 -14.64 8.60
N THR A 188 20.34 -13.48 8.80
CA THR A 188 20.53 -12.63 9.98
C THR A 188 19.55 -12.94 11.11
N ASP A 189 18.61 -13.88 10.90
CA ASP A 189 17.50 -14.19 11.81
C ASP A 189 16.73 -12.91 12.21
N ARG A 190 16.40 -12.07 11.22
CA ARG A 190 15.66 -10.81 11.41
C ARG A 190 14.32 -10.84 10.69
N ILE A 191 13.37 -10.10 11.25
CA ILE A 191 12.04 -9.94 10.65
C ILE A 191 12.16 -8.92 9.52
N LEU A 192 11.61 -9.29 8.36
CA LEU A 192 11.39 -8.41 7.22
C LEU A 192 9.90 -8.31 6.93
N SER A 193 9.35 -7.12 7.13
CA SER A 193 7.97 -6.74 6.78
C SER A 193 7.98 -5.69 5.69
N ILE A 194 7.04 -5.77 4.75
CA ILE A 194 6.86 -4.74 3.71
C ILE A 194 5.52 -4.03 3.91
N GLY A 195 5.51 -2.71 3.74
CA GLY A 195 4.38 -1.80 3.96
C GLY A 195 3.24 -1.96 2.94
N HIS A 196 2.55 -3.10 2.96
CA HIS A 196 1.27 -3.29 2.26
C HIS A 196 0.15 -3.36 3.30
N GLN A 197 -0.29 -2.18 3.74
CA GLN A 197 -1.24 -2.02 4.83
C GLN A 197 -2.60 -2.71 4.62
N ARG A 198 -2.96 -3.03 3.36
CA ARG A 198 -4.21 -3.73 3.02
C ARG A 198 -4.33 -5.11 3.65
N HIS A 199 -3.21 -5.80 3.91
CA HIS A 199 -3.20 -7.08 4.62
C HIS A 199 -3.69 -6.95 6.08
N TYR A 200 -3.78 -5.71 6.58
CA TYR A 200 -4.19 -5.36 7.95
C TYR A 200 -5.47 -4.51 7.98
N SER A 201 -6.15 -4.34 6.84
CA SER A 201 -7.42 -3.63 6.78
C SER A 201 -8.60 -4.58 7.04
N LEU A 202 -9.37 -4.31 8.10
CA LEU A 202 -10.61 -5.04 8.39
C LEU A 202 -11.63 -4.93 7.24
N LEU A 203 -11.61 -3.82 6.49
CA LEU A 203 -12.46 -3.64 5.32
C LEU A 203 -12.19 -4.73 4.27
N TYR A 204 -10.92 -4.90 3.89
CA TYR A 204 -10.50 -5.92 2.93
C TYR A 204 -10.72 -7.33 3.48
N ALA A 205 -10.51 -7.54 4.78
CA ALA A 205 -10.76 -8.81 5.43
C ALA A 205 -12.22 -9.24 5.33
N HIS A 206 -13.17 -8.34 5.64
CA HIS A 206 -14.60 -8.59 5.47
C HIS A 206 -15.00 -8.80 4.02
N THR A 207 -14.37 -8.06 3.09
CA THR A 207 -14.58 -8.24 1.66
C THR A 207 -14.20 -9.65 1.19
N VAL A 208 -13.06 -10.18 1.65
CA VAL A 208 -12.65 -11.56 1.34
C VAL A 208 -13.62 -12.58 1.93
N GLU A 209 -14.11 -12.34 3.16
CA GLU A 209 -15.13 -13.20 3.74
C GLU A 209 -16.38 -13.23 2.85
N LEU A 210 -16.88 -12.07 2.41
CA LEU A 210 -18.05 -11.97 1.52
C LEU A 210 -17.85 -12.70 0.18
N ILE A 211 -16.66 -12.61 -0.41
CA ILE A 211 -16.32 -13.40 -1.60
C ILE A 211 -16.41 -14.89 -1.28
N LYS A 212 -15.81 -15.32 -0.17
CA LYS A 212 -15.79 -16.73 0.26
C LYS A 212 -17.17 -17.29 0.62
N SER A 213 -18.16 -16.46 0.95
CA SER A 213 -19.54 -16.96 1.16
C SER A 213 -20.26 -17.30 -0.14
N GLY A 214 -19.69 -16.97 -1.30
CA GLY A 214 -20.31 -17.26 -2.60
C GLY A 214 -21.39 -16.27 -3.01
N GLU A 215 -21.52 -15.14 -2.31
CA GLU A 215 -22.50 -14.08 -2.60
C GLU A 215 -22.28 -13.45 -3.98
N LEU A 216 -21.02 -13.36 -4.42
CA LEU A 216 -20.67 -12.95 -5.77
C LEU A 216 -20.68 -14.11 -6.77
N GLY A 217 -20.85 -15.35 -6.33
CA GLY A 217 -20.62 -16.53 -7.16
C GLY A 217 -19.14 -16.66 -7.55
N ASP A 218 -18.87 -17.18 -8.75
CA ASP A 218 -17.50 -17.27 -9.24
C ASP A 218 -17.08 -15.91 -9.81
N ILE A 219 -15.95 -15.36 -9.34
CA ILE A 219 -15.40 -14.10 -9.86
C ILE A 219 -14.97 -14.32 -11.31
N LYS A 220 -15.29 -13.38 -12.21
CA LYS A 220 -14.94 -13.43 -13.64
C LYS A 220 -14.18 -12.21 -14.14
N HIS A 221 -14.35 -11.05 -13.50
CA HIS A 221 -13.57 -9.85 -13.81
C HIS A 221 -13.33 -9.02 -12.56
N ILE A 222 -12.12 -8.49 -12.41
CA ILE A 222 -11.84 -7.38 -11.49
C ILE A 222 -11.35 -6.18 -12.30
N ARG A 223 -12.01 -5.03 -12.14
CA ARG A 223 -11.51 -3.75 -12.63
C ARG A 223 -10.91 -2.98 -11.46
N ALA A 224 -9.61 -2.81 -11.47
CA ALA A 224 -8.88 -2.03 -10.50
C ALA A 224 -8.37 -0.72 -11.11
N LEU A 225 -8.32 0.34 -10.30
CA LEU A 225 -7.85 1.63 -10.78
C LEU A 225 -7.22 2.45 -9.65
N TRP A 226 -6.27 3.29 -10.03
CA TRP A 226 -5.79 4.39 -9.20
C TRP A 226 -5.51 5.59 -10.09
N HIS A 227 -6.51 6.44 -10.28
CA HIS A 227 -6.36 7.64 -11.07
C HIS A 227 -5.86 8.83 -10.24
N ARG A 228 -5.13 9.72 -10.90
CA ARG A 228 -4.52 10.89 -10.27
C ARG A 228 -5.17 12.16 -10.80
N ASN A 229 -5.79 12.93 -9.91
CA ASN A 229 -6.43 14.20 -10.25
C ASN A 229 -5.66 15.40 -9.66
N ASN A 230 -4.41 15.54 -10.05
CA ASN A 230 -3.48 16.55 -9.52
C ASN A 230 -3.04 17.59 -10.56
N THR A 231 -3.87 17.82 -11.57
CA THR A 231 -3.54 18.64 -12.74
C THR A 231 -4.04 20.08 -12.63
N THR A 232 -4.41 20.52 -11.43
CA THR A 232 -4.73 21.93 -11.18
C THR A 232 -3.45 22.78 -11.25
N PRO A 233 -3.50 24.01 -11.80
CA PRO A 233 -2.32 24.87 -11.88
C PRO A 233 -1.70 25.13 -10.50
N TRP A 234 -0.38 25.02 -10.43
CA TRP A 234 0.40 25.47 -9.29
C TRP A 234 0.93 26.88 -9.54
N THR A 235 0.99 27.69 -8.48
CA THR A 235 1.56 29.03 -8.53
C THR A 235 2.57 29.21 -7.40
N PRO A 236 3.60 30.06 -7.56
CA PRO A 236 4.57 30.35 -6.50
C PRO A 236 3.94 30.82 -5.18
N ALA A 237 2.78 31.46 -5.23
CA ALA A 237 2.03 31.87 -4.04
C ALA A 237 1.58 30.70 -3.15
N ALA A 238 1.54 29.47 -3.68
CA ALA A 238 1.22 28.27 -2.93
C ALA A 238 2.44 27.62 -2.23
N ALA A 239 3.64 28.17 -2.43
CA ALA A 239 4.85 27.67 -1.79
C ALA A 239 4.81 27.88 -0.27
N LYS A 240 5.30 26.89 0.50
CA LYS A 240 5.38 26.95 1.97
C LYS A 240 6.70 27.55 2.46
N GLY A 241 7.43 28.25 1.60
CA GLY A 241 8.75 28.80 1.88
C GLY A 241 9.44 29.34 0.63
N PRO A 242 10.62 29.95 0.77
CA PRO A 242 11.39 30.47 -0.35
C PRO A 242 11.74 29.39 -1.36
N LEU A 243 11.53 29.67 -2.64
CA LEU A 243 11.82 28.76 -3.74
C LEU A 243 13.28 28.90 -4.18
N ALA A 244 13.88 27.80 -4.67
CA ALA A 244 15.20 27.84 -5.26
C ALA A 244 15.21 28.63 -6.58
N GLU A 245 16.19 29.52 -6.74
CA GLU A 245 16.41 30.28 -7.97
C GLU A 245 17.08 29.42 -9.05
N GLY A 246 16.78 29.69 -10.32
CA GLY A 246 17.39 28.97 -11.45
C GLY A 246 16.92 27.51 -11.63
N VAL A 247 15.97 27.04 -10.82
CA VAL A 247 15.42 25.68 -10.87
C VAL A 247 14.00 25.70 -11.43
N LEU A 248 13.67 24.76 -12.32
CA LEU A 248 12.31 24.63 -12.85
C LEU A 248 11.34 24.30 -11.71
N GLN A 249 10.31 25.13 -11.54
CA GLN A 249 9.26 24.94 -10.55
C GLN A 249 8.02 24.26 -11.16
N PRO A 250 7.14 23.64 -10.34
CA PRO A 250 6.01 22.87 -10.83
C PRO A 250 5.03 23.75 -11.62
N LYS A 251 4.45 23.21 -12.69
CA LYS A 251 3.32 23.83 -13.39
C LYS A 251 1.96 23.43 -12.80
N TYR A 252 1.90 22.24 -12.23
CA TYR A 252 0.68 21.63 -11.69
C TYR A 252 0.89 21.23 -10.22
N ARG A 253 -0.20 21.10 -9.46
CA ARG A 253 -0.20 20.65 -8.07
C ARG A 253 -0.03 19.13 -8.00
N GLU A 254 1.13 18.65 -8.42
CA GLU A 254 1.46 17.23 -8.46
C GLU A 254 2.50 16.86 -7.41
N SER A 255 2.22 15.85 -6.59
CA SER A 255 3.13 15.39 -5.53
C SER A 255 4.44 14.78 -6.02
N TRP A 256 4.52 14.35 -7.28
CA TRP A 256 5.73 13.78 -7.88
C TRP A 256 6.68 14.83 -8.45
N PHE A 257 6.15 16.03 -8.71
CA PHE A 257 6.91 17.21 -9.11
C PHE A 257 6.72 18.30 -8.03
N PRO A 258 7.21 18.09 -6.79
CA PRO A 258 7.11 19.11 -5.77
C PRO A 258 8.01 20.32 -6.08
N PRO A 259 7.70 21.50 -5.50
CA PRO A 259 8.60 22.64 -5.57
C PRO A 259 9.92 22.33 -4.85
N ILE A 260 11.02 22.87 -5.37
CA ILE A 260 12.33 22.81 -4.72
C ILE A 260 12.52 24.11 -3.95
N TYR A 261 12.60 24.00 -2.63
CA TYR A 261 12.81 25.13 -1.73
C TYR A 261 14.29 25.51 -1.66
N ALA A 262 14.56 26.80 -1.43
CA ALA A 262 15.92 27.34 -1.37
C ALA A 262 16.78 26.64 -0.31
N GLU A 263 16.19 26.31 0.84
CA GLU A 263 16.87 25.61 1.94
C GLU A 263 17.38 24.22 1.53
N ASP A 264 16.53 23.40 0.91
CA ASP A 264 16.93 22.09 0.38
C ASP A 264 17.98 22.26 -0.73
N TYR A 265 17.83 23.27 -1.59
CA TYR A 265 18.77 23.55 -2.67
C TYR A 265 20.17 23.89 -2.17
N GLN A 266 20.26 24.83 -1.24
CA GLN A 266 21.53 25.25 -0.65
C GLN A 266 22.22 24.09 0.07
N ALA A 267 21.46 23.24 0.78
CA ALA A 267 22.02 22.12 1.52
C ALA A 267 22.48 20.95 0.62
N LEU A 268 21.80 20.69 -0.50
CA LEU A 268 21.93 19.42 -1.24
C LEU A 268 22.43 19.54 -2.67
N ASN A 269 22.39 20.72 -3.31
CA ASN A 269 22.73 20.82 -4.73
C ASN A 269 24.16 20.34 -5.04
N GLY A 270 25.13 20.65 -4.17
CA GLY A 270 26.51 20.17 -4.29
C GLY A 270 26.72 18.71 -3.89
N ARG A 271 25.79 18.13 -3.11
CA ARG A 271 25.92 16.79 -2.49
C ARG A 271 25.07 15.72 -3.16
N ALA A 272 24.18 16.08 -4.08
CA ALA A 272 23.27 15.12 -4.72
C ALA A 272 24.01 13.92 -5.33
N LYS A 273 25.17 14.15 -5.97
CA LYS A 273 26.03 13.09 -6.54
C LYS A 273 26.66 12.18 -5.49
N GLU A 274 27.08 12.74 -4.36
CA GLU A 274 27.61 11.96 -3.23
C GLU A 274 26.53 11.05 -2.61
N LEU A 275 25.27 11.46 -2.73
CA LEU A 275 24.09 10.72 -2.28
C LEU A 275 23.53 9.75 -3.33
N GLY A 276 24.23 9.56 -4.46
CA GLY A 276 23.85 8.63 -5.52
C GLY A 276 22.80 9.15 -6.52
N TYR A 277 22.60 10.47 -6.57
CA TYR A 277 21.68 11.13 -7.50
C TYR A 277 22.43 11.95 -8.56
N LYS A 278 21.91 11.99 -9.79
CA LYS A 278 22.46 12.76 -10.92
C LYS A 278 22.37 14.27 -10.68
N SER A 279 21.34 14.72 -9.96
CA SER A 279 21.09 16.11 -9.64
C SER A 279 20.16 16.24 -8.43
N ILE A 280 20.00 17.47 -7.92
CA ILE A 280 18.99 17.74 -6.88
C ILE A 280 17.56 17.52 -7.38
N ASP A 281 17.30 17.72 -8.68
CA ASP A 281 16.01 17.38 -9.29
C ASP A 281 15.73 15.89 -9.17
N GLU A 282 16.70 15.01 -9.46
CA GLU A 282 16.51 13.56 -9.28
C GLU A 282 16.34 13.18 -7.81
N LEU A 283 17.08 13.83 -6.89
CA LEU A 283 16.93 13.59 -5.45
C LEU A 283 15.53 13.94 -4.93
N ILE A 284 15.03 15.14 -5.25
CA ILE A 284 13.75 15.61 -4.71
C ILE A 284 12.56 15.03 -5.50
N ARG A 285 12.71 14.81 -6.81
CA ARG A 285 11.67 14.37 -7.74
C ARG A 285 11.93 12.95 -8.24
N TRP A 286 12.48 12.12 -7.37
CA TRP A 286 12.93 10.75 -7.66
C TRP A 286 11.85 9.86 -8.32
N ARG A 287 10.57 10.12 -8.09
CA ARG A 287 9.48 9.37 -8.74
C ARG A 287 9.39 9.60 -10.25
N LEU A 288 9.99 10.66 -10.77
CA LEU A 288 9.95 10.99 -12.19
C LEU A 288 10.93 10.17 -13.03
N PHE A 289 11.87 9.46 -12.39
CA PHE A 289 12.96 8.76 -13.07
C PHE A 289 12.84 7.25 -12.87
N LEU A 290 13.06 6.49 -13.93
CA LEU A 290 12.92 5.04 -13.91
C LEU A 290 13.91 4.38 -12.94
N ARG A 291 15.13 4.90 -12.90
CA ARG A 291 16.22 4.42 -12.04
C ARG A 291 15.88 4.53 -10.55
N THR A 292 15.15 5.57 -10.14
CA THR A 292 14.92 5.84 -8.72
C THR A 292 13.52 5.48 -8.23
N GLY A 293 12.51 5.47 -9.12
CA GLY A 293 11.10 5.24 -8.74
C GLY A 293 10.32 4.14 -9.51
N GLY A 294 10.83 3.58 -10.60
CA GLY A 294 10.19 2.43 -11.29
C GLY A 294 8.89 2.71 -12.05
N GLY A 295 8.17 3.80 -11.78
CA GLY A 295 6.98 4.25 -12.51
C GLY A 295 5.65 3.80 -11.89
N LEU A 296 4.54 4.04 -12.60
CA LEU A 296 3.18 3.93 -12.03
C LEU A 296 2.81 2.54 -11.52
N MET A 297 3.28 1.47 -12.16
CA MET A 297 3.00 0.12 -11.66
C MET A 297 3.69 -0.16 -10.33
N ALA A 298 4.93 0.28 -10.17
CA ALA A 298 5.67 0.11 -8.92
C ALA A 298 5.10 1.01 -7.80
N GLU A 299 4.76 2.25 -8.13
CA GLU A 299 4.28 3.23 -7.15
C GLU A 299 2.82 3.04 -6.76
N LEU A 300 1.93 2.68 -7.70
CA LEU A 300 0.48 2.61 -7.46
C LEU A 300 -0.11 1.24 -7.82
N GLY A 301 0.34 0.63 -8.92
CA GLY A 301 -0.21 -0.64 -9.39
C GLY A 301 -0.08 -1.79 -8.40
N SER A 302 1.01 -1.83 -7.62
CA SER A 302 1.23 -2.87 -6.61
C SER A 302 0.10 -2.93 -5.57
N HIS A 303 -0.45 -1.78 -5.16
CA HIS A 303 -1.54 -1.70 -4.19
C HIS A 303 -2.84 -2.35 -4.67
N GLN A 304 -3.28 -2.01 -5.89
CA GLN A 304 -4.51 -2.56 -6.45
C GLN A 304 -4.36 -4.04 -6.82
N LEU A 305 -3.19 -4.45 -7.28
CA LEU A 305 -2.97 -5.83 -7.68
C LEU A 305 -2.78 -6.77 -6.49
N ASP A 306 -2.21 -6.28 -5.38
CA ASP A 306 -2.26 -6.97 -4.09
C ASP A 306 -3.71 -7.19 -3.65
N ALA A 307 -4.55 -6.14 -3.67
CA ALA A 307 -5.99 -6.27 -3.39
C ALA A 307 -6.69 -7.31 -4.30
N CYS A 308 -6.42 -7.28 -5.60
CA CYS A 308 -6.96 -8.27 -6.54
C CYS A 308 -6.50 -9.69 -6.19
N SER A 309 -5.22 -9.88 -5.84
CA SER A 309 -4.71 -11.18 -5.42
C SER A 309 -5.39 -11.66 -4.14
N ILE A 310 -5.60 -10.77 -3.16
CA ILE A 310 -6.34 -11.04 -1.93
C ILE A 310 -7.76 -11.54 -2.25
N PHE A 311 -8.48 -10.87 -3.15
CA PHE A 311 -9.85 -11.25 -3.56
C PHE A 311 -9.92 -12.60 -4.27
N LEU A 312 -8.89 -12.96 -5.03
CA LEU A 312 -8.80 -14.22 -5.77
C LEU A 312 -8.20 -15.37 -4.94
N GLY A 313 -7.98 -15.18 -3.63
CA GLY A 313 -7.44 -16.23 -2.76
C GLY A 313 -5.93 -16.41 -2.90
N LYS A 314 -5.21 -15.31 -3.11
CA LYS A 314 -3.74 -15.23 -3.19
C LYS A 314 -3.17 -16.15 -4.28
N VAL A 315 -3.80 -16.14 -5.45
CA VAL A 315 -3.29 -16.79 -6.66
C VAL A 315 -2.32 -15.87 -7.39
N HIS A 316 -1.35 -16.46 -8.09
CA HIS A 316 -0.44 -15.71 -8.95
C HIS A 316 -1.06 -15.57 -10.36
N PRO A 317 -0.84 -14.44 -11.06
CA PRO A 317 -1.30 -14.30 -12.43
C PRO A 317 -0.60 -15.28 -13.37
N LEU A 318 -1.25 -15.55 -14.49
CA LEU A 318 -0.77 -16.38 -15.59
C LEU A 318 -0.07 -15.53 -16.65
N ALA A 319 -0.62 -14.35 -16.96
CA ALA A 319 -0.01 -13.44 -17.94
C ALA A 319 -0.40 -11.97 -17.71
N VAL A 320 0.37 -11.07 -18.34
CA VAL A 320 0.08 -9.64 -18.42
C VAL A 320 0.38 -9.09 -19.81
N SER A 321 -0.46 -8.16 -20.25
CA SER A 321 -0.18 -7.25 -21.38
C SER A 321 -0.62 -5.83 -21.00
N GLY A 322 -0.05 -4.81 -21.63
CA GLY A 322 -0.44 -3.45 -21.31
C GLY A 322 0.11 -2.39 -22.26
N VAL A 323 -0.36 -1.17 -22.04
CA VAL A 323 0.09 0.05 -22.71
C VAL A 323 0.39 1.10 -21.66
N GLY A 324 1.55 1.75 -21.78
CA GLY A 324 1.96 2.85 -20.93
C GLY A 324 2.60 3.96 -21.75
N GLY A 325 2.45 5.20 -21.31
CA GLY A 325 3.05 6.34 -22.00
C GLY A 325 2.96 7.66 -21.25
N LYS A 326 3.55 8.69 -21.86
CA LYS A 326 3.47 10.10 -21.43
C LYS A 326 2.51 10.85 -22.35
N TYR A 327 1.24 10.85 -21.98
CA TYR A 327 0.17 11.42 -22.80
C TYR A 327 -0.27 12.81 -22.34
N PHE A 328 -0.03 13.18 -21.07
CA PHE A 328 -0.44 14.46 -20.50
C PHE A 328 0.74 15.39 -20.21
N TYR A 329 1.68 14.96 -19.38
CA TYR A 329 2.83 15.75 -18.99
C TYR A 329 3.86 15.82 -20.12
N ARG A 330 4.42 17.02 -20.32
CA ARG A 330 5.44 17.32 -21.33
C ARG A 330 6.75 17.81 -20.70
N ASP A 331 6.96 17.49 -19.42
CA ASP A 331 8.20 17.77 -18.72
C ASP A 331 9.25 16.68 -18.99
N TYR A 332 10.37 16.74 -18.27
CA TYR A 332 11.51 15.85 -18.45
C TYR A 332 11.33 14.46 -17.81
N ARG A 333 10.15 14.11 -17.26
CA ARG A 333 9.96 12.82 -16.61
C ARG A 333 10.21 11.66 -17.57
N GLU A 334 10.79 10.58 -17.04
CA GLU A 334 11.02 9.33 -17.77
C GLU A 334 9.82 8.40 -17.64
N VAL A 335 9.19 8.38 -16.47
CA VAL A 335 8.05 7.52 -16.12
C VAL A 335 6.79 7.88 -16.89
N GLU A 336 5.93 6.88 -17.08
CA GLU A 336 4.60 7.04 -17.65
C GLU A 336 3.70 7.89 -16.75
N ASP A 337 2.76 8.61 -17.37
CA ASP A 337 1.68 9.30 -16.67
C ASP A 337 0.31 8.66 -16.87
N HIS A 338 0.24 7.67 -17.76
CA HIS A 338 -0.91 6.82 -18.04
C HIS A 338 -0.43 5.38 -18.26
N VAL A 339 -1.06 4.43 -17.57
CA VAL A 339 -0.86 2.99 -17.75
C VAL A 339 -2.20 2.26 -17.79
N PHE A 340 -2.29 1.24 -18.63
CA PHE A 340 -3.41 0.33 -18.77
C PHE A 340 -2.88 -1.09 -18.93
N CYS A 341 -3.19 -1.97 -17.98
CA CYS A 341 -2.73 -3.34 -17.97
C CYS A 341 -3.93 -4.30 -17.91
N THR A 342 -3.80 -5.44 -18.59
CA THR A 342 -4.72 -6.58 -18.50
C THR A 342 -3.93 -7.79 -18.03
N PHE A 343 -4.37 -8.37 -16.93
CA PHE A 343 -3.82 -9.58 -16.34
C PHE A 343 -4.81 -10.73 -16.50
N GLU A 344 -4.27 -11.92 -16.71
CA GLU A 344 -5.00 -13.18 -16.68
C GLU A 344 -4.66 -13.86 -15.35
N PHE A 345 -5.65 -14.10 -14.50
CA PHE A 345 -5.50 -14.86 -13.26
C PHE A 345 -6.23 -16.21 -13.36
N PRO A 346 -5.76 -17.24 -12.65
CA PRO A 346 -6.48 -18.50 -12.58
C PRO A 346 -7.79 -18.31 -11.81
N GLY A 347 -8.89 -18.78 -12.38
CA GLY A 347 -10.17 -18.90 -11.70
C GLY A 347 -10.20 -20.02 -10.66
N LYS A 348 -11.36 -20.18 -10.04
CA LYS A 348 -11.57 -21.11 -8.93
C LYS A 348 -11.27 -22.57 -9.29
N ASN A 349 -11.61 -22.96 -10.52
CA ASN A 349 -11.47 -24.33 -11.04
C ASN A 349 -10.25 -24.51 -11.96
N TYR A 350 -9.43 -23.46 -12.12
CA TYR A 350 -8.26 -23.52 -12.99
C TYR A 350 -7.27 -24.60 -12.56
N TRP A 351 -7.05 -24.72 -11.25
CA TRP A 351 -6.20 -25.77 -10.68
C TRP A 351 -7.05 -26.96 -10.24
N ALA A 352 -6.61 -28.16 -10.61
CA ALA A 352 -7.25 -29.42 -10.20
C ALA A 352 -6.92 -29.79 -8.74
N ASP A 353 -5.81 -29.25 -8.21
CA ASP A 353 -5.30 -29.57 -6.88
C ASP A 353 -4.99 -28.30 -6.04
N PRO A 354 -5.13 -28.37 -4.70
CA PRO A 354 -4.80 -27.24 -3.83
C PRO A 354 -3.34 -26.78 -3.90
N ALA A 355 -2.41 -27.66 -4.27
CA ALA A 355 -0.99 -27.32 -4.44
C ALA A 355 -0.71 -26.63 -5.78
N ARG A 356 -1.74 -26.43 -6.62
CA ARG A 356 -1.69 -25.72 -7.91
C ARG A 356 -0.64 -26.33 -8.83
N THR A 357 -0.56 -27.66 -8.89
CA THR A 357 0.45 -28.39 -9.68
C THR A 357 -0.10 -28.88 -11.01
N GLN A 358 -1.40 -29.15 -11.08
CA GLN A 358 -2.09 -29.66 -12.25
C GLN A 358 -3.21 -28.70 -12.67
N VAL A 359 -3.24 -28.34 -13.95
CA VAL A 359 -4.33 -27.55 -14.52
C VAL A 359 -5.57 -28.45 -14.66
N GLY A 360 -6.70 -28.00 -14.09
CA GLY A 360 -8.01 -28.61 -14.20
C GLY A 360 -8.80 -28.03 -15.38
N ASP A 361 -9.22 -26.77 -15.24
CA ASP A 361 -9.90 -26.02 -16.30
C ASP A 361 -9.05 -24.83 -16.77
N LYS A 362 -8.30 -25.03 -17.85
CA LYS A 362 -7.42 -23.98 -18.41
C LYS A 362 -8.18 -22.73 -18.89
N ASP A 363 -9.50 -22.84 -19.10
CA ASP A 363 -10.33 -21.77 -19.65
C ASP A 363 -11.08 -21.01 -18.53
N ASP A 364 -11.02 -21.49 -17.27
CA ASP A 364 -11.48 -20.73 -16.10
C ASP A 364 -10.47 -19.63 -15.74
N ILE A 365 -10.55 -18.53 -16.49
CA ILE A 365 -9.69 -17.35 -16.35
C ILE A 365 -10.49 -16.19 -15.76
N VAL A 366 -9.89 -15.53 -14.78
CA VAL A 366 -10.35 -14.22 -14.30
C VAL A 366 -9.50 -13.14 -14.95
N VAL A 367 -10.14 -12.27 -15.71
CA VAL A 367 -9.47 -11.10 -16.27
C VAL A 367 -9.39 -10.04 -15.17
N VAL A 368 -8.22 -9.42 -15.00
CA VAL A 368 -8.04 -8.27 -14.11
C VAL A 368 -7.52 -7.11 -14.94
N THR A 369 -8.26 -6.00 -14.99
CA THR A 369 -7.79 -4.79 -15.66
C THR A 369 -7.35 -3.76 -14.64
N TYR A 370 -6.17 -3.17 -14.85
CA TYR A 370 -5.64 -2.08 -14.04
C TYR A 370 -5.46 -0.83 -14.89
N SER A 371 -5.78 0.33 -14.32
CA SER A 371 -5.46 1.61 -14.95
C SER A 371 -5.09 2.70 -13.95
N SER A 372 -4.06 3.46 -14.29
CA SER A 372 -3.70 4.70 -13.60
C SER A 372 -3.47 5.76 -14.64
N ILE A 373 -4.32 6.78 -14.65
CA ILE A 373 -4.24 7.89 -15.58
C ILE A 373 -4.23 9.21 -14.81
N SER A 374 -3.58 10.20 -15.41
CA SER A 374 -3.70 11.58 -14.96
C SER A 374 -5.01 12.16 -15.50
N THR A 375 -5.57 13.19 -14.85
CA THR A 375 -6.77 13.96 -15.29
C THR A 375 -8.15 13.33 -15.09
N ASN A 376 -8.29 12.29 -14.25
CA ASN A 376 -9.61 11.73 -13.93
C ASN A 376 -10.00 11.99 -12.47
N GLY A 377 -10.93 12.94 -12.28
CA GLY A 377 -11.54 13.25 -10.99
C GLY A 377 -12.86 12.52 -10.72
N PHE A 378 -13.33 11.70 -11.67
CA PHE A 378 -14.60 11.00 -11.56
C PHE A 378 -14.45 9.66 -10.83
N GLU A 379 -13.45 8.86 -11.21
CA GLU A 379 -13.16 7.58 -10.56
C GLU A 379 -11.81 7.66 -9.83
N PRO A 380 -11.79 7.65 -8.48
CA PRO A 380 -10.57 7.88 -7.71
C PRO A 380 -9.66 6.65 -7.72
N TYR A 381 -9.77 5.78 -6.73
CA TYR A 381 -9.05 4.51 -6.64
C TYR A 381 -9.94 3.46 -5.97
N GLY A 382 -9.73 2.20 -6.34
CA GLY A 382 -10.50 1.08 -5.81
C GLY A 382 -10.62 -0.07 -6.79
N GLU A 383 -11.48 -1.01 -6.42
CA GLU A 383 -11.67 -2.27 -7.14
C GLU A 383 -13.17 -2.55 -7.34
N CYS A 384 -13.55 -2.90 -8.56
CA CYS A 384 -14.87 -3.43 -8.89
C CYS A 384 -14.73 -4.91 -9.22
N VAL A 385 -15.26 -5.76 -8.36
CA VAL A 385 -15.23 -7.21 -8.44
C VAL A 385 -16.56 -7.70 -9.00
N MET A 386 -16.51 -8.38 -10.14
CA MET A 386 -17.69 -8.88 -10.85
C MET A 386 -17.65 -10.40 -10.84
N GLY A 387 -18.68 -11.01 -10.25
CA GLY A 387 -18.88 -12.46 -10.26
C GLY A 387 -20.20 -12.85 -10.88
N THR A 388 -20.44 -14.16 -11.02
CA THR A 388 -21.63 -14.70 -11.69
C THR A 388 -22.95 -14.36 -11.00
N ASN A 389 -22.92 -14.04 -9.69
CA ASN A 389 -24.12 -13.80 -8.89
C ASN A 389 -24.21 -12.36 -8.34
N GLY A 390 -23.25 -11.49 -8.65
CA GLY A 390 -23.28 -10.10 -8.21
C GLY A 390 -22.01 -9.33 -8.51
N SER A 391 -22.08 -8.03 -8.24
CA SER A 391 -20.96 -7.11 -8.33
C SER A 391 -20.71 -6.42 -6.99
N MET A 392 -19.46 -6.18 -6.67
CA MET A 392 -19.03 -5.48 -5.47
C MET A 392 -18.02 -4.41 -5.83
N VAL A 393 -18.11 -3.27 -5.16
CA VAL A 393 -17.17 -2.15 -5.33
C VAL A 393 -16.55 -1.83 -4.00
N VAL A 394 -15.22 -1.89 -3.94
CA VAL A 394 -14.41 -1.35 -2.86
C VAL A 394 -13.90 0.01 -3.31
N ALA A 395 -14.39 1.09 -2.71
CA ALA A 395 -14.07 2.45 -3.10
C ALA A 395 -13.20 3.13 -2.04
N SER A 396 -12.10 3.74 -2.50
CA SER A 396 -11.22 4.59 -1.69
C SER A 396 -10.69 3.92 -0.42
N GLU A 397 -10.60 2.58 -0.37
CA GLU A 397 -10.22 1.80 0.81
C GLU A 397 -11.08 2.09 2.07
N GLN A 398 -12.29 2.64 1.89
CA GLN A 398 -13.14 3.08 3.00
C GLN A 398 -14.57 2.57 2.88
N GLU A 399 -15.05 2.33 1.66
CA GLU A 399 -16.43 1.93 1.42
C GLU A 399 -16.50 0.62 0.64
N VAL A 400 -17.46 -0.23 0.99
CA VAL A 400 -17.81 -1.43 0.21
C VAL A 400 -19.29 -1.39 -0.12
N MET A 401 -19.60 -1.62 -1.39
CA MET A 401 -20.96 -1.65 -1.92
C MET A 401 -21.19 -2.98 -2.64
N LEU A 402 -22.39 -3.55 -2.48
CA LEU A 402 -22.76 -4.85 -3.05
C LEU A 402 -24.07 -4.77 -3.84
N TRP A 403 -24.06 -5.30 -5.06
CA TRP A 403 -25.23 -5.46 -5.92
C TRP A 403 -25.35 -6.91 -6.39
N PRO A 404 -26.20 -7.72 -5.73
CA PRO A 404 -26.50 -9.07 -6.18
C PRO A 404 -27.27 -9.07 -7.51
N GLU A 405 -27.05 -10.09 -8.34
CA GLU A 405 -27.85 -10.34 -9.54
C GLU A 405 -29.29 -10.75 -9.17
N ARG A 406 -30.28 -10.36 -10.00
CA ARG A 406 -31.69 -10.69 -9.77
C ARG A 406 -31.91 -12.21 -9.91
N GLY A 407 -31.97 -12.90 -8.77
CA GLY A 407 -32.16 -14.35 -8.68
C GLY A 407 -31.24 -15.04 -7.68
N GLY A 408 -30.14 -14.40 -7.29
CA GLY A 408 -29.37 -14.76 -6.09
C GLY A 408 -30.15 -14.41 -4.83
N ALA A 409 -29.97 -15.16 -3.74
CA ALA A 409 -30.80 -15.07 -2.53
C ALA A 409 -30.73 -13.70 -1.81
N SER A 410 -31.45 -12.70 -2.31
CA SER A 410 -31.90 -11.52 -1.56
C SER A 410 -32.99 -10.80 -2.35
N ARG A 411 -34.21 -10.79 -1.81
CA ARG A 411 -35.37 -10.04 -2.34
C ARG A 411 -35.02 -8.55 -2.44
N SER A 412 -35.12 -7.97 -3.64
CA SER A 412 -34.98 -6.52 -3.85
C SER A 412 -36.16 -5.78 -3.22
N THR A 413 -35.91 -4.75 -2.42
CA THR A 413 -36.91 -3.72 -2.14
C THR A 413 -36.89 -2.69 -3.27
N SER A 414 -38.01 -2.57 -3.98
CA SER A 414 -38.32 -1.40 -4.79
C SER A 414 -38.65 -0.24 -3.86
N VAL A 415 -37.93 0.88 -3.96
CA VAL A 415 -38.33 2.14 -3.34
C VAL A 415 -38.83 3.05 -4.45
N SER A 416 -40.07 3.51 -4.32
CA SER A 416 -40.70 4.49 -5.20
C SER A 416 -40.22 5.89 -4.85
N VAL A 417 -39.75 6.64 -5.85
CA VAL A 417 -39.24 8.01 -5.74
C VAL A 417 -40.38 8.99 -5.46
N THR A 418 -40.24 9.82 -4.43
CA THR A 418 -40.94 11.11 -4.33
C THR A 418 -39.93 12.26 -4.40
N ASP A 419 -40.27 13.23 -5.25
CA ASP A 419 -39.42 14.36 -5.67
C ASP A 419 -38.81 15.18 -4.53
N ALA A 420 -37.49 15.46 -4.61
CA ALA A 420 -36.87 16.59 -3.93
C ALA A 420 -35.64 17.16 -4.69
N LYS A 421 -35.90 18.27 -5.39
CA LYS A 421 -35.06 19.45 -5.73
C LYS A 421 -33.52 19.34 -5.80
N LYS A 422 -33.03 19.58 -7.03
CA LYS A 422 -31.77 20.21 -7.55
C LYS A 422 -30.41 19.93 -6.87
N PRO A 423 -29.38 19.55 -7.65
CA PRO A 423 -28.08 19.15 -7.11
C PRO A 423 -27.14 20.34 -6.87
N ALA A 424 -26.42 20.31 -5.75
CA ALA A 424 -25.21 21.09 -5.54
C ALA A 424 -24.00 20.26 -6.01
N THR A 425 -23.13 20.89 -6.79
CA THR A 425 -21.95 20.30 -7.43
C THR A 425 -20.92 19.88 -6.37
N VAL A 426 -20.66 18.58 -6.23
CA VAL A 426 -19.60 18.03 -5.39
C VAL A 426 -18.42 17.71 -6.28
N VAL A 427 -17.26 18.30 -5.99
CA VAL A 427 -16.01 18.12 -6.73
C VAL A 427 -15.15 17.18 -5.91
N ASP A 428 -14.98 15.94 -6.38
CA ASP A 428 -14.22 14.87 -5.73
C ASP A 428 -12.72 14.95 -6.08
N ALA A 429 -11.88 14.82 -5.06
CA ALA A 429 -10.43 14.97 -5.17
C ALA A 429 -9.71 13.67 -4.80
N SER A 430 -9.37 12.90 -5.83
CA SER A 430 -8.34 11.87 -5.79
C SER A 430 -6.96 12.47 -6.04
N ALA A 431 -6.37 13.00 -4.97
CA ALA A 431 -4.95 12.91 -4.76
C ALA A 431 -4.59 13.21 -3.31
N THR A 432 -3.37 12.84 -2.93
CA THR A 432 -2.69 13.16 -1.66
C THR A 432 -3.14 14.53 -1.13
N THR A 433 -4.07 14.52 -0.17
CA THR A 433 -5.03 15.61 0.02
C THR A 433 -4.39 16.92 0.44
N GLY A 434 -4.74 18.00 -0.26
CA GLY A 434 -4.44 19.37 0.14
C GLY A 434 -5.28 19.82 1.35
N PRO A 435 -4.96 20.98 1.96
CA PRO A 435 -5.62 21.44 3.20
C PRO A 435 -7.10 21.83 3.04
N ALA A 436 -7.55 22.16 1.83
CA ALA A 436 -8.89 22.71 1.59
C ALA A 436 -10.00 21.65 1.53
N GLU A 437 -9.68 20.41 1.14
CA GLU A 437 -10.66 19.32 1.00
C GLU A 437 -11.03 18.65 2.32
N ARG A 438 -10.20 18.80 3.35
CA ARG A 438 -10.40 18.11 4.65
C ARG A 438 -11.59 18.66 5.43
N LYS A 439 -11.93 19.93 5.20
CA LYS A 439 -13.02 20.60 5.91
C LYS A 439 -14.41 20.12 5.47
N ALA A 440 -14.55 19.55 4.27
CA ALA A 440 -15.82 19.04 3.75
C ALA A 440 -16.10 17.59 4.18
N VAL A 441 -15.05 16.79 4.40
CA VAL A 441 -15.15 15.40 4.89
C VAL A 441 -15.60 15.37 6.35
N GLU A 442 -15.06 16.26 7.21
CA GLU A 442 -15.41 16.33 8.64
C GLU A 442 -16.90 16.61 8.91
N THR A 443 -17.61 17.26 7.98
CA THR A 443 -19.03 17.59 8.16
C THR A 443 -19.98 16.43 7.88
N GLY A 444 -19.55 15.38 7.17
CA GLY A 444 -20.35 14.18 6.88
C GLY A 444 -20.18 13.05 7.92
N GLU A 445 -19.06 13.02 8.64
CA GLU A 445 -18.71 11.96 9.60
C GLU A 445 -19.40 12.09 10.98
N ARG A 446 -20.24 13.11 11.20
CA ARG A 446 -20.92 13.28 12.50
C ARG A 446 -22.05 12.29 12.76
N ALA A 447 -22.33 11.38 11.84
CA ALA A 447 -23.19 10.23 12.07
C ALA A 447 -22.40 8.95 11.75
N VAL A 448 -22.22 8.10 12.77
CA VAL A 448 -21.70 6.71 12.72
C VAL A 448 -20.17 6.54 12.84
N GLY A 449 -19.68 6.38 14.09
CA GLY A 449 -18.45 5.63 14.40
C GLY A 449 -17.10 6.32 14.12
N ALA A 450 -16.04 5.83 14.75
CA ALA A 450 -14.67 6.27 14.47
C ALA A 450 -14.28 5.96 13.00
N PRO A 451 -13.39 6.74 12.36
CA PRO A 451 -12.97 6.51 10.98
C PRO A 451 -12.37 5.10 10.79
N ILE A 452 -12.74 4.46 9.68
CA ILE A 452 -12.26 3.11 9.31
C ILE A 452 -10.74 3.15 9.10
N SER A 453 -10.01 2.26 9.79
CA SER A 453 -8.55 2.18 9.65
C SER A 453 -8.14 1.72 8.26
N ARG A 454 -7.09 2.34 7.73
CA ARG A 454 -6.43 1.95 6.48
C ARG A 454 -5.41 0.82 6.66
N GLY A 455 -5.17 0.38 7.90
CA GLY A 455 -4.28 -0.74 8.23
C GLY A 455 -2.86 -0.36 8.65
N TYR A 456 -2.43 0.90 8.49
CA TYR A 456 -1.07 1.34 8.87
C TYR A 456 -0.77 1.13 10.35
N ARG A 457 -1.72 1.48 11.22
CA ARG A 457 -1.58 1.29 12.66
C ARG A 457 -1.44 -0.20 12.97
N GLU A 458 -2.37 -1.00 12.47
CA GLU A 458 -2.43 -2.44 12.68
C GLU A 458 -1.19 -3.17 12.17
N GLU A 459 -0.63 -2.74 11.04
CA GLU A 459 0.63 -3.24 10.49
C GLU A 459 1.81 -3.01 11.44
N MET A 460 1.97 -1.79 11.94
CA MET A 460 3.05 -1.46 12.87
C MET A 460 2.87 -2.13 14.25
N GLU A 461 1.63 -2.30 14.71
CA GLU A 461 1.31 -3.06 15.92
C GLU A 461 1.65 -4.55 15.76
N ASP A 462 1.24 -5.18 14.66
CA ASP A 462 1.55 -6.59 14.38
C ASP A 462 3.06 -6.80 14.20
N PHE A 463 3.75 -5.89 13.50
CA PHE A 463 5.20 -5.96 13.34
C PHE A 463 5.93 -5.86 14.70
N ALA A 464 5.55 -4.91 15.56
CA ALA A 464 6.13 -4.80 16.90
C ALA A 464 5.82 -6.02 17.78
N TYR A 465 4.60 -6.56 17.67
CA TYR A 465 4.22 -7.79 18.35
C TYR A 465 5.05 -8.98 17.89
N CYS A 466 5.22 -9.16 16.57
CA CYS A 466 6.08 -10.20 16.02
C CYS A 466 7.51 -10.09 16.54
N ILE A 467 8.08 -8.88 16.63
CA ILE A 467 9.42 -8.67 17.22
C ILE A 467 9.49 -9.16 18.67
N LYS A 468 8.52 -8.80 19.51
CA LYS A 468 8.51 -9.27 20.91
C LYS A 468 8.44 -10.78 21.02
N MET A 469 7.59 -11.41 20.21
CA MET A 469 7.48 -12.87 20.17
C MET A 469 8.77 -13.51 19.62
N TRP A 470 9.43 -12.85 18.67
CA TRP A 470 10.70 -13.29 18.09
C TRP A 470 11.83 -13.29 19.11
N GLU A 471 11.94 -12.23 19.92
CA GLU A 471 12.90 -12.10 21.02
C GLU A 471 12.68 -13.17 22.10
N GLN A 472 11.42 -13.58 22.32
CA GLN A 472 11.05 -14.63 23.26
C GLN A 472 11.15 -16.04 22.69
N ASN A 473 11.45 -16.18 21.40
CA ASN A 473 11.36 -17.44 20.66
C ASN A 473 10.00 -18.15 20.87
N ALA A 474 8.93 -17.35 20.95
CA ALA A 474 7.59 -17.84 21.20
C ALA A 474 7.04 -18.58 19.97
N VAL A 475 6.49 -19.77 20.20
CA VAL A 475 5.79 -20.55 19.18
C VAL A 475 4.30 -20.34 19.36
N GLU A 476 3.62 -19.88 18.31
CA GLU A 476 2.18 -19.58 18.37
C GLU A 476 1.37 -20.64 17.61
N GLU A 477 0.35 -21.20 18.28
CA GLU A 477 -0.54 -22.22 17.70
C GLU A 477 -1.68 -21.62 16.86
N LYS A 478 -1.87 -20.30 16.88
CA LYS A 478 -2.91 -19.62 16.09
C LYS A 478 -2.64 -19.71 14.58
N ASP A 479 -3.71 -19.59 13.80
CA ASP A 479 -3.67 -19.52 12.34
C ASP A 479 -3.12 -18.17 11.84
N ARG A 480 -1.80 -18.00 12.02
CA ARG A 480 -1.05 -16.84 11.55
C ARG A 480 0.20 -17.26 10.78
N PRO A 481 0.73 -16.37 9.93
CA PRO A 481 2.01 -16.60 9.27
C PRO A 481 3.12 -16.87 10.29
N ARG A 482 3.94 -17.88 10.01
CA ARG A 482 5.03 -18.34 10.87
C ARG A 482 6.29 -18.60 10.06
N ASP A 483 7.44 -18.44 10.70
CA ASP A 483 8.72 -18.85 10.13
C ASP A 483 8.93 -20.37 10.24
N GLY A 484 10.06 -20.87 9.74
CA GLY A 484 10.42 -22.30 9.83
C GLY A 484 10.64 -22.82 11.26
N LYS A 485 10.72 -21.94 12.27
CA LYS A 485 10.85 -22.28 13.69
C LYS A 485 9.50 -22.21 14.44
N GLY A 486 8.42 -21.84 13.76
CA GLY A 486 7.08 -21.69 14.34
C GLY A 486 6.85 -20.34 15.03
N ARG A 487 7.79 -19.40 14.95
CA ARG A 487 7.64 -18.04 15.46
C ARG A 487 6.70 -17.23 14.57
N PRO A 488 5.88 -16.34 15.13
CA PRO A 488 5.01 -15.48 14.33
C PRO A 488 5.82 -14.52 13.45
N ILE A 489 5.35 -14.32 12.22
CA ILE A 489 5.87 -13.31 11.29
C ILE A 489 4.74 -12.38 10.83
N PRO A 490 5.10 -11.17 10.34
CA PRO A 490 4.14 -10.23 9.77
C PRO A 490 3.36 -10.82 8.60
N ARG A 491 2.15 -10.32 8.37
CA ARG A 491 1.25 -10.81 7.31
C ARG A 491 1.77 -10.53 5.91
N CYS A 492 2.41 -9.38 5.71
CA CYS A 492 3.14 -9.04 4.49
C CYS A 492 4.65 -9.23 4.69
N HIS A 493 5.06 -10.48 4.94
CA HIS A 493 6.46 -10.86 4.96
C HIS A 493 7.06 -10.88 3.53
N GLY A 494 8.39 -10.96 3.44
CA GLY A 494 9.11 -10.79 2.17
C GLY A 494 8.59 -11.61 0.97
N ALA A 495 8.23 -12.89 1.15
CA ALA A 495 7.70 -13.71 0.04
C ALA A 495 6.32 -13.24 -0.47
N VAL A 496 5.45 -12.72 0.41
CA VAL A 496 4.15 -12.14 0.01
C VAL A 496 4.40 -10.87 -0.80
N ALA A 497 5.21 -9.96 -0.28
CA ALA A 497 5.52 -8.69 -0.93
C ALA A 497 6.30 -8.86 -2.24
N MET A 498 7.14 -9.88 -2.34
CA MET A 498 7.86 -10.22 -3.57
C MET A 498 6.89 -10.64 -4.67
N ALA A 499 5.79 -11.35 -4.35
CA ALA A 499 4.79 -11.69 -5.34
C ALA A 499 4.18 -10.42 -5.96
N ASP A 500 3.83 -9.43 -5.14
CA ASP A 500 3.31 -8.14 -5.64
C ASP A 500 4.33 -7.38 -6.48
N ALA A 501 5.61 -7.42 -6.07
CA ALA A 501 6.70 -6.84 -6.85
C ALA A 501 6.85 -7.51 -8.22
N ILE A 502 6.78 -8.84 -8.29
CA ILE A 502 6.82 -9.60 -9.55
C ILE A 502 5.68 -9.14 -10.47
N ILE A 503 4.46 -9.02 -9.94
CA ILE A 503 3.30 -8.60 -10.73
C ILE A 503 3.50 -7.18 -11.27
N ALA A 504 3.84 -6.22 -10.41
CA ALA A 504 3.99 -4.81 -10.78
C ALA A 504 5.15 -4.57 -11.76
N LEU A 505 6.33 -5.14 -11.49
CA LEU A 505 7.52 -4.93 -12.30
C LEU A 505 7.46 -5.69 -13.63
N THR A 506 6.85 -6.88 -13.66
CA THR A 506 6.61 -7.58 -14.94
C THR A 506 5.63 -6.82 -15.82
N ALA A 507 4.64 -6.13 -15.24
CA ALA A 507 3.75 -5.25 -16.01
C ALA A 507 4.50 -4.08 -16.66
N ASN A 508 5.49 -3.49 -15.96
CA ASN A 508 6.37 -2.50 -16.56
C ASN A 508 7.14 -3.08 -17.76
N LEU A 509 7.69 -4.30 -17.64
CA LEU A 509 8.37 -4.96 -18.76
C LEU A 509 7.43 -5.24 -19.94
N ALA A 510 6.18 -5.65 -19.67
CA ALA A 510 5.19 -5.90 -20.70
C ALA A 510 4.85 -4.62 -21.50
N MET A 511 4.80 -3.46 -20.82
CA MET A 511 4.52 -2.17 -21.46
C MET A 511 5.74 -1.56 -22.16
N ARG A 512 6.95 -1.71 -21.60
CA ARG A 512 8.18 -1.07 -22.10
C ARG A 512 8.98 -1.95 -23.06
N GLY A 513 8.72 -3.25 -23.04
CA GLY A 513 9.58 -4.24 -23.68
C GLY A 513 10.86 -4.51 -22.88
N THR A 514 11.65 -5.44 -23.40
CA THR A 514 12.95 -5.84 -22.87
C THR A 514 14.01 -5.70 -23.96
N PRO A 515 15.31 -5.81 -23.66
CA PRO A 515 16.34 -5.86 -24.70
C PRO A 515 16.09 -6.96 -25.74
N GLU A 516 15.57 -8.11 -25.33
CA GLU A 516 15.23 -9.24 -26.20
C GLU A 516 14.08 -8.92 -27.17
N THR A 517 13.17 -8.02 -26.79
CA THR A 517 12.10 -7.55 -27.69
C THR A 517 12.49 -6.32 -28.51
N GLY A 518 13.72 -5.82 -28.33
CA GLY A 518 14.15 -4.54 -28.90
C GLY A 518 13.38 -3.34 -28.32
N GLY A 519 12.97 -3.42 -27.04
CA GLY A 519 12.21 -2.36 -26.36
C GLY A 519 10.78 -2.23 -26.87
N LYS A 520 10.20 -3.31 -27.41
CA LYS A 520 8.81 -3.34 -27.88
C LYS A 520 7.90 -3.99 -26.83
N PRO A 521 6.70 -3.42 -26.57
CA PRO A 521 5.71 -4.02 -25.68
C PRO A 521 5.34 -5.44 -26.12
N GLN A 522 5.07 -6.34 -25.17
CA GLN A 522 4.64 -7.71 -25.44
C GLN A 522 3.76 -8.27 -24.31
N ARG A 523 2.98 -9.31 -24.59
CA ARG A 523 2.37 -10.14 -23.55
C ARG A 523 3.47 -10.98 -22.88
N ILE A 524 3.51 -10.99 -21.56
CA ILE A 524 4.46 -11.78 -20.77
C ILE A 524 3.68 -12.81 -19.96
N GLU A 525 4.10 -14.07 -20.04
CA GLU A 525 3.61 -15.15 -19.17
C GLU A 525 4.43 -15.20 -17.89
N PHE A 526 3.74 -15.28 -16.76
CA PHE A 526 4.37 -15.40 -15.46
C PHE A 526 4.89 -16.81 -15.25
N LYS A 527 6.12 -16.92 -14.76
CA LYS A 527 6.73 -18.22 -14.46
C LYS A 527 6.69 -18.50 -12.97
N ARG A 528 6.40 -19.74 -12.59
CA ARG A 528 6.24 -20.15 -11.17
C ARG A 528 7.53 -19.94 -10.39
N GLU A 529 8.67 -20.23 -11.00
CA GLU A 529 9.99 -20.09 -10.43
C GLU A 529 10.39 -18.64 -10.12
N TRP A 530 9.67 -17.64 -10.66
CA TRP A 530 9.88 -16.25 -10.26
C TRP A 530 9.39 -16.00 -8.84
N PHE A 531 8.30 -16.65 -8.44
CA PHE A 531 7.67 -16.51 -7.12
C PHE A 531 8.32 -17.36 -6.03
N ASP A 532 9.26 -18.23 -6.38
CA ASP A 532 10.06 -18.97 -5.40
C ASP A 532 11.26 -18.12 -4.95
N PRO A 533 11.35 -17.73 -3.66
CA PRO A 533 12.49 -16.97 -3.13
C PRO A 533 13.82 -17.70 -3.26
N LYS A 534 13.82 -19.04 -3.38
CA LYS A 534 15.02 -19.87 -3.47
C LYS A 534 15.54 -20.07 -4.90
N SER A 535 14.79 -19.62 -5.89
CA SER A 535 15.13 -19.73 -7.31
C SER A 535 15.86 -18.47 -7.80
N ASP A 536 16.87 -18.61 -8.65
CA ASP A 536 17.55 -17.46 -9.29
C ASP A 536 16.82 -16.94 -10.54
N ALA A 537 15.65 -17.50 -10.86
CA ALA A 537 14.86 -17.07 -12.00
C ALA A 537 14.14 -15.75 -11.70
N VAL A 538 14.30 -14.77 -12.58
CA VAL A 538 13.64 -13.45 -12.49
C VAL A 538 13.25 -12.96 -13.89
N PRO A 539 12.15 -12.17 -14.01
CA PRO A 539 11.71 -11.61 -15.30
C PRO A 539 12.59 -10.46 -15.80
N ASP A 540 13.33 -9.82 -14.90
CA ASP A 540 14.03 -8.54 -15.08
C ASP A 540 15.56 -8.70 -14.99
N ARG A 541 16.12 -9.87 -15.36
CA ARG A 541 17.56 -10.17 -15.26
C ARG A 541 18.47 -9.15 -15.98
N HIS A 542 17.96 -8.44 -16.97
CA HIS A 542 18.68 -7.40 -17.69
C HIS A 542 18.75 -6.07 -16.91
N MET A 543 17.86 -5.85 -15.93
CA MET A 543 17.84 -4.68 -15.08
C MET A 543 18.90 -4.81 -13.98
N LYS A 544 20.10 -4.28 -14.26
CA LYS A 544 21.13 -4.08 -13.24
C LYS A 544 20.96 -2.70 -12.63
N ALA A 545 21.08 -2.60 -11.31
CA ALA A 545 21.26 -1.31 -10.69
C ALA A 545 22.50 -0.64 -11.32
N GLU A 546 22.32 0.47 -12.02
CA GLU A 546 23.44 1.38 -12.26
C GLU A 546 24.00 1.72 -10.87
N SER A 547 25.29 1.51 -10.66
CA SER A 547 25.96 1.74 -9.37
C SER A 547 25.46 3.06 -8.77
N VAL A 548 24.68 2.95 -7.69
CA VAL A 548 24.14 4.09 -6.95
C VAL A 548 25.27 4.82 -6.26
#